data_AF-A0A7J2SH53-F1
#
_entry.id   AF-A0A7J2SH53-F1
#
_cell.length_a   1.000
_cell.length_b   1.000
_cell.length_c   1.000
_cell.angle_alpha   90.00
_cell.angle_beta   90.00
_cell.angle_gamma   90.00
#
_symmetry.space_group_name_H-M   'P 1'
#
loop_
_entity.id
_entity.type
_entity.pdbx_description
1 polymer ?
#
loop_
_entity_poly.entity_id
_entity_poly.type
_entity_poly.pdbx_seq_one_letter_code
_entity_poly.pdbx_strand_id
1 'polypeptide(L)' 'MKVLGRHIIAELYGIPAEFIAREERVREIMDKVIEEAKIEVVGSLYKQFNPHGVTGIILISESHISIHTWPEYGL' A
#
# COMPACT_ATOMS: atom_id res chain seq x y z
N MET A 1 -5.38 -30.00 3.51
CA MET A 1 -4.45 -29.10 4.24
C MET A 1 -5.17 -27.77 4.44
N LYS A 2 -5.19 -27.21 5.66
CA LYS A 2 -5.90 -25.94 5.95
C LYS A 2 -4.97 -24.77 5.61
N VAL A 3 -5.43 -23.84 4.80
CA VAL A 3 -4.68 -22.60 4.50
C VAL A 3 -4.82 -21.68 5.71
N LEU A 4 -3.69 -21.30 6.33
CA LEU A 4 -3.66 -20.39 7.49
C LEU A 4 -3.73 -18.92 7.06
N GLY A 5 -3.19 -18.60 5.89
CA GLY A 5 -3.20 -17.25 5.34
C GLY A 5 -2.93 -17.26 3.84
N ARG A 6 -3.27 -16.17 3.17
CA ARG A 6 -2.96 -15.94 1.76
C ARG A 6 -2.10 -14.70 1.66
N HIS A 7 -0.96 -14.81 0.98
CA HIS A 7 -0.09 -13.69 0.67
C HIS A 7 -0.12 -13.47 -0.84
N ILE A 8 -0.53 -12.27 -1.26
CA ILE A 8 -0.56 -11.86 -2.67
C ILE A 8 0.58 -10.87 -2.87
N ILE A 9 1.39 -11.12 -3.89
CA ILE A 9 2.40 -10.19 -4.39
C ILE A 9 1.92 -9.72 -5.76
N ALA A 10 1.88 -8.41 -5.97
CA ALA A 10 1.42 -7.80 -7.20
C ALA A 10 2.36 -6.66 -7.61
N GLU A 11 2.61 -6.56 -8.91
CA GLU A 11 3.32 -5.45 -9.53
C GLU A 11 2.30 -4.67 -10.37
N LEU A 12 2.20 -3.37 -10.11
CA LEU A 12 1.21 -2.49 -10.73
C LEU A 12 1.94 -1.52 -11.66
N TYR A 13 1.50 -1.50 -12.91
CA TYR A 13 2.02 -0.66 -13.98
C TYR A 13 0.89 0.19 -14.57
N GLY A 14 1.25 1.33 -15.14
CA GLY A 14 0.41 2.30 -15.82
C GLY A 14 -0.17 3.33 -14.85
N ILE A 15 0.39 3.44 -13.65
CA ILE A 15 -0.16 4.30 -12.60
C ILE A 15 0.36 5.73 -12.79
N PRO A 16 -0.52 6.72 -12.98
CA PRO A 16 -0.09 8.11 -13.07
C PRO A 16 0.61 8.57 -11.78
N ALA A 17 1.74 9.26 -11.92
CA ALA A 17 2.65 9.58 -10.82
C ALA A 17 1.96 10.34 -9.67
N GLU A 18 0.97 11.17 -9.97
CA GLU A 18 0.21 11.95 -8.99
C GLU A 18 -0.53 11.09 -7.95
N PHE A 19 -0.87 9.84 -8.28
CA PHE A 19 -1.52 8.93 -7.33
C PHE A 19 -0.55 8.28 -6.35
N ILE A 20 0.72 8.18 -6.73
CA ILE A 20 1.71 7.35 -6.00
C ILE A 20 2.93 8.14 -5.51
N ALA A 21 3.02 9.43 -5.81
CA ALA A 21 4.16 10.26 -5.43
C ALA A 21 4.16 10.72 -3.98
N ARG A 22 2.97 10.86 -3.37
CA ARG A 22 2.81 11.52 -2.07
C ARG A 22 2.09 10.64 -1.06
N GLU A 23 2.59 10.68 0.17
CA GLU A 23 2.08 9.88 1.28
C GLU A 23 0.59 10.09 1.51
N GLU A 24 0.13 11.35 1.54
CA GLU A 24 -1.29 11.68 1.73
C GLU A 24 -2.18 10.94 0.74
N ARG A 25 -1.81 10.97 -0.54
CA ARG A 25 -2.59 10.33 -1.60
C ARG A 25 -2.54 8.81 -1.54
N VAL A 26 -1.36 8.24 -1.30
CA VAL A 26 -1.20 6.79 -1.17
C VAL A 26 -1.97 6.26 0.04
N ARG A 27 -1.92 6.97 1.17
CA ARG A 27 -2.67 6.61 2.37
C ARG A 27 -4.18 6.62 2.11
N GLU A 28 -4.71 7.67 1.48
CA GLU A 28 -6.13 7.71 1.10
C GLU A 28 -6.56 6.52 0.23
N ILE A 29 -5.71 6.10 -0.72
CA ILE A 29 -6.00 4.95 -1.58
C ILE A 29 -5.99 3.65 -0.75
N MET A 30 -4.99 3.46 0.11
CA MET A 30 -4.89 2.28 0.96
C MET A 30 -6.03 2.18 1.96
N ASP A 31 -6.44 3.29 2.57
CA ASP A 31 -7.55 3.35 3.52
C ASP A 31 -8.87 2.91 2.85
N LYS A 32 -9.10 3.33 1.60
CA LYS A 32 -10.26 2.84 0.81
C LYS A 32 -10.19 1.34 0.54
N VAL A 33 -9.02 0.82 0.17
CA VAL A 33 -8.82 -0.62 -0.05
C VAL A 33 -9.12 -1.42 1.21
N ILE A 34 -8.65 -0.93 2.37
CA ILE A 34 -8.88 -1.55 3.68
C ILE A 34 -10.38 -1.55 4.01
N GLU A 35 -11.07 -0.43 3.80
CA GLU A 35 -12.51 -0.29 4.04
C GLU A 35 -13.32 -1.25 3.15
N GLU A 36 -13.05 -1.27 1.84
CA GLU A 36 -13.74 -2.13 0.88
C GLU A 36 -13.49 -3.62 1.15
N ALA A 37 -12.25 -3.96 1.53
CA ALA A 37 -11.85 -5.33 1.87
C ALA A 37 -12.31 -5.76 3.27
N LYS A 38 -12.87 -4.85 4.09
CA LYS A 38 -13.29 -5.08 5.49
C LYS A 38 -12.16 -5.64 6.35
N ILE A 39 -10.96 -5.08 6.18
CA ILE A 39 -9.76 -5.50 6.90
C ILE A 39 -9.68 -4.75 8.23
N GLU A 40 -9.49 -5.48 9.32
CA GLU A 40 -9.25 -4.90 10.64
C GLU A 40 -7.79 -4.45 10.77
N VAL A 41 -7.58 -3.15 10.98
CA VAL A 41 -6.26 -2.53 11.08
C VAL A 41 -5.86 -2.38 12.54
N VAL A 42 -4.66 -2.84 12.87
CA VAL A 42 -4.02 -2.63 14.17
C VAL A 42 -3.26 -1.30 14.18
N GLY A 43 -2.63 -0.93 13.07
CA GLY A 43 -1.95 0.35 12.89
C GLY A 43 -1.29 0.47 11.53
N SER A 44 -0.82 1.67 11.18
CA SER A 44 -0.11 1.91 9.92
C SER A 44 1.06 2.89 10.09
N LEU A 45 2.10 2.69 9.28
CA LEU A 45 3.26 3.56 9.18
C LEU A 45 3.53 3.86 7.70
N TYR A 46 3.78 5.13 7.40
CA TYR A 46 4.15 5.58 6.08
C TYR A 46 5.43 6.39 6.13
N LYS A 47 6.20 6.31 5.05
CA LYS A 47 7.42 7.08 4.84
C LYS A 47 7.36 7.73 3.46
N GLN A 48 7.20 9.04 3.42
CA GLN A 48 7.49 9.86 2.26
C GLN A 48 9.00 9.90 1.96
N PHE A 49 9.39 9.63 0.71
CA PHE A 49 10.72 9.86 0.17
C PHE A 49 10.80 11.18 -0.63
N ASN A 50 12.02 11.62 -0.90
CA ASN A 50 12.34 12.84 -1.65
C ASN A 50 13.13 12.47 -2.92
N PRO A 51 12.78 12.99 -4.12
CA PRO A 51 11.74 14.00 -4.38
C PRO A 51 10.30 13.45 -4.34
N HIS A 52 10.11 12.14 -4.46
CA HIS A 52 8.81 11.49 -4.49
C HIS A 52 8.94 10.01 -4.07
N GLY A 53 7.81 9.31 -3.99
CA GLY A 53 7.74 7.89 -3.65
C GLY A 53 7.40 7.67 -2.17
N VAL A 54 6.75 6.54 -1.89
CA VAL A 54 6.19 6.23 -0.58
C VAL A 54 6.42 4.75 -0.27
N THR A 55 6.84 4.47 0.96
CA THR A 55 6.67 3.15 1.58
C THR A 55 5.53 3.23 2.59
N GLY A 56 4.56 2.33 2.50
CA GLY A 56 3.50 2.16 3.49
C GLY A 56 3.47 0.72 4.02
N ILE A 57 3.34 0.56 5.33
CA ILE A 57 3.10 -0.72 6.00
C ILE A 57 1.86 -0.58 6.87
N ILE A 58 0.87 -1.44 6.65
CA ILE A 58 -0.33 -1.55 7.47
C ILE A 58 -0.29 -2.89 8.20
N LEU A 59 -0.31 -2.84 9.53
CA LEU A 59 -0.39 -4.00 10.39
C LEU A 59 -1.86 -4.40 10.55
N ILE A 60 -2.12 -5.69 10.34
CA ILE A 60 -3.43 -6.32 10.53
C ILE A 60 -3.24 -7.52 11.47
N SER A 61 -4.32 -8.06 12.04
CA SER A 61 -4.27 -8.91 13.24
C SER A 61 -3.16 -9.97 13.27
N GLU A 62 -2.93 -10.71 12.18
CA GLU A 62 -1.89 -11.74 12.10
C GLU A 62 -0.99 -11.64 10.85
N SER A 63 -0.98 -10.50 10.17
CA SER A 63 -0.16 -10.31 8.95
C SER A 63 0.08 -8.83 8.64
N HIS A 64 0.21 -8.46 7.36
CA HIS A 64 0.49 -7.09 6.95
C HIS A 64 0.02 -6.82 5.51
N ILE A 65 -0.09 -5.54 5.18
CA ILE A 65 -0.13 -5.04 3.81
C ILE A 65 1.07 -4.10 3.65
N SER A 66 1.81 -4.24 2.56
CA SER A 66 2.91 -3.34 2.20
C SER A 66 2.69 -2.74 0.82
N ILE A 67 3.10 -1.47 0.67
CA ILE A 67 3.12 -0.77 -0.62
C ILE A 67 4.42 0.01 -0.75
N HIS A 68 5.03 -0.07 -1.93
CA HIS A 68 6.23 0.67 -2.32
C HIS A 68 5.97 1.28 -3.69
N THR A 69 6.27 2.56 -3.84
CA THR A 69 5.97 3.29 -5.09
C THR A 69 7.21 3.91 -5.71
N TRP A 70 7.24 3.90 -7.05
CA TRP A 70 8.28 4.54 -7.86
C TRP A 70 7.66 5.40 -8.97
N PRO A 71 7.20 6.62 -8.65
CA PRO A 71 6.55 7.52 -9.60
C PRO A 71 7.39 7.86 -10.84
N GLU A 72 8.71 7.79 -10.73
CA GLU A 72 9.66 8.13 -11.79
C GLU A 72 9.62 7.20 -13.00
N TYR A 73 9.13 5.97 -12.84
CA TYR A 73 9.17 5.01 -13.94
C TYR A 73 7.97 5.13 -14.88
N GLY A 74 6.82 5.62 -14.39
CA GLY A 74 5.61 5.82 -15.21
C GLY A 74 5.19 4.59 -16.04
N LEU A 75 5.63 3.41 -15.61
CA LEU A 75 5.39 2.09 -16.25
C LEU A 75 3.86 1.57 -16.29
#